data_AF-A0A9D7LH16-F1
#
_entry.id   AF-A0A9D7LH16-F1
#
_cell.length_a   1.000
_cell.length_b   1.000
_cell.length_c   1.000
_cell.angle_alpha   90.00
_cell.angle_beta   90.00
_cell.angle_gamma   90.00
#
_symmetry.space_group_name_H-M   'P 1'
#
loop_
_entity.id
_entity.type
_entity.pdbx_description
1 polymer ?
#
loop_
_entity_poly.entity_id
_entity_poly.type
_entity_poly.pdbx_seq_one_letter_code
_entity_poly.pdbx_strand_id
1 'polypeptide(L)'
;MVSHPEYPCLGAKSVFRREGAQIVVLDDMTDATPGGSLARLGAELTAYGRSVDAQGDFASFIACFRGPLPATELDFERALWGVLQFLHDNDDAPWAAQVSDDPSKVHFSFSHDGIAYFIVGLHPLASRVARRTPLPTMVFNLHAQFERLRDGGGYERMRDTIRRRDAALQGSVNPMVADHGSSSEARQYAGRKVEADWAPPFETSAS
;
A
#
# COMPACT_ATOMS: atom_id res chain seq x y z
N MET A 1 8.98 12.02 -9.75
CA MET A 1 9.49 10.65 -9.56
C MET A 1 8.81 9.64 -10.50
N VAL A 2 7.49 9.44 -10.43
CA VAL A 2 6.80 8.39 -11.23
C VAL A 2 6.92 8.56 -12.74
N SER A 3 6.99 9.80 -13.22
CA SER A 3 7.22 10.15 -14.62
C SER A 3 8.65 9.87 -15.11
N HIS A 4 9.60 9.58 -14.21
CA HIS A 4 10.98 9.32 -14.61
C HIS A 4 11.06 8.03 -15.45
N PRO A 5 11.79 8.02 -16.58
CA PRO A 5 11.88 6.84 -17.45
C PRO A 5 12.30 5.57 -16.72
N GLU A 6 13.20 5.71 -15.75
CA GLU A 6 13.77 4.60 -14.98
C GLU A 6 12.92 4.17 -13.77
N TYR A 7 11.83 4.88 -13.44
CA TYR A 7 10.96 4.48 -12.34
C TYR A 7 10.37 3.07 -12.60
N PRO A 8 10.54 2.11 -11.67
CA PRO A 8 10.35 0.69 -11.97
C PRO A 8 8.89 0.26 -11.97
N CYS A 9 8.04 0.89 -11.17
CA CYS A 9 6.65 0.47 -10.98
C CYS A 9 5.78 0.83 -12.20
N LEU A 10 5.43 -0.19 -12.99
CA LEU A 10 4.55 -0.06 -14.16
C LEU A 10 3.11 0.29 -13.77
N GLY A 11 2.60 -0.25 -12.65
CA GLY A 11 1.28 0.06 -12.14
C GLY A 11 1.12 1.55 -11.86
N ALA A 12 2.04 2.12 -11.08
CA ALA A 12 2.07 3.56 -10.81
C ALA A 12 2.15 4.40 -12.10
N LYS A 13 2.99 4.03 -13.08
CA LYS A 13 3.03 4.73 -14.37
C LYS A 13 1.69 4.67 -15.11
N SER A 14 0.99 3.55 -15.04
CA SER A 14 -0.34 3.39 -15.65
C SER A 14 -1.38 4.27 -14.96
N VAL A 15 -1.41 4.27 -13.63
CA VAL A 15 -2.32 5.07 -12.81
C VAL A 15 -2.21 6.55 -13.16
N PHE A 16 -1.01 7.12 -13.17
CA PHE A 16 -0.81 8.53 -13.49
C PHE A 16 -1.09 8.86 -14.97
N ARG A 17 -0.75 7.97 -15.91
CA ARG A 17 -1.03 8.20 -17.34
C ARG A 17 -2.52 8.20 -17.66
N ARG A 18 -3.32 7.46 -16.89
CA ARG A 18 -4.77 7.31 -17.08
C ARG A 18 -5.59 8.15 -16.10
N GLU A 19 -4.94 9.07 -15.38
CA GLU A 19 -5.58 9.95 -14.40
C GLU A 19 -6.35 9.19 -13.30
N GLY A 20 -5.95 7.94 -13.01
CA GLY A 20 -6.58 7.07 -12.02
C GLY A 20 -6.09 7.28 -10.58
N ALA A 21 -5.40 8.39 -10.29
CA ALA A 21 -4.89 8.70 -8.96
C ALA A 21 -5.83 9.68 -8.24
N GLN A 22 -6.44 9.25 -7.13
CA GLN A 22 -7.08 10.15 -6.18
C GLN A 22 -6.08 10.47 -5.07
N ILE A 23 -5.71 11.75 -4.91
CA ILE A 23 -4.69 12.18 -3.96
C ILE A 23 -5.34 13.02 -2.86
N VAL A 24 -5.09 12.65 -1.60
CA VAL A 24 -5.43 13.46 -0.43
C VAL A 24 -4.16 13.87 0.31
N VAL A 25 -4.16 15.10 0.81
CA VAL A 25 -3.08 15.62 1.66
C VAL A 25 -3.65 15.88 3.05
N LEU A 26 -3.05 15.20 4.03
CA LEU A 26 -3.41 15.21 5.45
C LEU A 26 -2.25 15.80 6.25
N ASP A 27 -2.51 16.21 7.50
CA ASP A 27 -1.50 16.88 8.31
C ASP A 27 -0.59 15.87 9.01
N ASP A 28 -1.15 15.02 9.87
CA ASP A 28 -0.37 14.16 10.76
C ASP A 28 -0.79 12.69 10.63
N MET A 29 0.16 11.79 10.33
CA MET A 29 -0.07 10.35 10.18
C MET A 29 -0.35 9.63 11.51
N THR A 30 -0.24 10.33 12.64
CA THR A 30 -0.47 9.81 14.00
C THR A 30 -1.67 10.46 14.69
N ASP A 31 -2.34 11.41 14.05
CA ASP A 31 -3.49 12.11 14.61
C ASP A 31 -4.78 11.28 14.52
N ALA A 32 -4.96 10.46 15.55
CA ALA A 32 -6.12 9.61 15.81
C ALA A 32 -7.27 10.34 16.55
N THR A 33 -7.22 11.67 16.70
CA THR A 33 -8.29 12.39 17.39
C THR A 33 -9.59 12.40 16.58
N PRO A 34 -10.77 12.52 17.22
CA PRO A 34 -12.02 12.67 16.49
C PRO A 34 -11.98 13.87 15.53
N GLY A 35 -12.22 13.61 14.24
CA GLY A 35 -12.11 14.62 13.19
C GLY A 35 -10.68 14.96 12.76
N GLY A 36 -9.68 14.30 13.35
CA GLY A 36 -8.28 14.39 12.99
C GLY A 36 -7.94 13.76 11.65
N SER A 37 -6.65 13.76 11.32
CA SER A 37 -6.14 13.29 10.02
C SER A 37 -6.54 11.85 9.69
N LEU A 38 -6.52 10.94 10.67
CA LEU A 38 -6.88 9.54 10.42
C LEU A 38 -8.38 9.31 10.27
N ALA A 39 -9.21 10.05 11.01
CA ALA A 39 -10.66 10.03 10.82
C ALA A 39 -11.05 10.51 9.41
N ARG A 40 -10.40 11.59 8.93
CA ARG A 40 -10.58 12.07 7.57
C ARG A 40 -10.08 11.06 6.53
N LEU A 41 -8.93 10.41 6.76
CA LEU A 41 -8.43 9.36 5.88
C LEU A 41 -9.47 8.26 5.66
N GLY A 42 -10.07 7.74 6.75
CA GLY A 42 -11.08 6.69 6.68
C GLY A 42 -12.29 7.11 5.85
N ALA A 43 -12.82 8.31 6.07
CA ALA A 43 -13.95 8.84 5.32
C ALA A 43 -13.64 8.97 3.81
N GLU A 44 -12.47 9.51 3.47
CA GLU A 44 -12.04 9.69 2.07
C GLU A 44 -11.77 8.34 1.38
N LEU A 45 -11.21 7.37 2.10
CA LEU A 45 -10.96 6.02 1.58
C LEU A 45 -12.26 5.25 1.35
N THR A 46 -13.24 5.36 2.26
CA THR A 46 -14.59 4.82 2.08
C THR A 46 -15.26 5.44 0.84
N ALA A 47 -15.21 6.76 0.70
CA ALA A 47 -15.78 7.45 -0.46
C ALA A 47 -15.11 7.03 -1.78
N TYR A 48 -13.77 6.86 -1.77
CA TYR A 48 -13.03 6.34 -2.90
C TYR A 48 -13.46 4.92 -3.26
N GLY A 49 -13.45 4.00 -2.28
CA GLY A 49 -13.79 2.60 -2.50
C GLY A 49 -15.19 2.39 -3.09
N ARG A 50 -16.16 3.20 -2.68
CA ARG A 50 -17.54 3.17 -3.19
C ARG A 50 -17.71 3.76 -4.59
N SER A 51 -16.80 4.62 -5.04
CA SER A 51 -16.90 5.34 -6.31
C SER A 51 -16.01 4.78 -7.42
N VAL A 52 -14.92 4.10 -7.05
CA VAL A 52 -13.95 3.59 -8.01
C VAL A 52 -14.48 2.35 -8.75
N ASP A 53 -14.28 2.34 -10.08
CA ASP A 53 -14.58 1.16 -10.88
C ASP A 53 -13.48 0.10 -10.69
N ALA A 54 -13.77 -0.89 -9.85
CA ALA A 54 -12.87 -2.03 -9.63
C ALA A 54 -12.64 -2.87 -10.89
N GLN A 55 -13.54 -2.79 -11.89
CA GLN A 55 -13.43 -3.42 -13.20
C GLN A 55 -12.77 -2.53 -14.26
N GLY A 56 -12.48 -1.28 -13.92
CA GLY A 56 -11.86 -0.31 -14.81
C GLY A 56 -10.34 -0.45 -14.92
N ASP A 57 -9.71 0.61 -15.40
CA ASP A 57 -8.26 0.75 -15.45
C ASP A 57 -7.65 0.88 -14.05
N PHE A 58 -6.35 0.60 -13.92
CA PHE A 58 -5.63 0.76 -12.65
C PHE A 58 -5.87 2.12 -12.01
N ALA A 59 -6.33 2.07 -10.76
CA ALA A 59 -6.62 3.23 -9.93
C ALA A 59 -5.97 3.07 -8.56
N SER A 60 -5.56 4.19 -7.97
CA SER A 60 -4.98 4.22 -6.63
C SER A 60 -5.51 5.41 -5.84
N PHE A 61 -5.75 5.19 -4.55
CA PHE A 61 -5.92 6.26 -3.59
C PHE A 61 -4.57 6.52 -2.90
N ILE A 62 -4.16 7.78 -2.84
CA ILE A 62 -2.83 8.20 -2.37
C ILE A 62 -3.02 9.19 -1.23
N ALA A 63 -2.68 8.77 -0.01
CA ALA A 63 -2.66 9.63 1.16
C ALA A 63 -1.23 10.12 1.43
N CYS A 64 -1.02 11.43 1.33
CA CYS A 64 0.24 12.10 1.68
C CYS A 64 0.08 12.85 3.00
N PHE A 65 1.03 12.71 3.93
CA PHE A 65 0.96 13.33 5.25
C PHE A 65 2.08 14.36 5.40
N ARG A 66 1.77 15.54 5.93
CA ARG A 66 2.79 16.59 6.17
C ARG A 66 3.78 16.19 7.26
N GLY A 67 3.36 15.36 8.20
CA GLY A 67 4.23 14.80 9.24
C GLY A 67 3.58 13.62 9.98
N PRO A 68 4.24 13.15 11.05
CA PRO A 68 5.64 13.42 11.34
C PRO A 68 6.55 12.86 10.24
N LEU A 69 7.67 13.53 9.96
CA LEU A 69 8.70 12.95 9.07
C LEU A 69 9.42 11.83 9.84
N PRO A 70 9.45 10.60 9.31
CA PRO A 70 10.11 9.49 10.00
C PRO A 70 11.62 9.73 10.06
N ALA A 71 12.25 9.40 11.19
CA ALA A 71 13.70 9.44 11.36
C ALA A 71 14.38 8.14 10.91
N THR A 72 13.62 7.04 10.78
CA THR A 72 14.07 5.73 10.28
C THR A 72 12.99 5.03 9.47
N GLU A 73 13.34 3.97 8.72
CA GLU A 73 12.33 3.09 8.08
C GLU A 73 11.41 2.43 9.12
N LEU A 74 11.92 2.15 10.32
CA LEU A 74 11.13 1.52 11.39
C LEU A 74 10.10 2.49 11.99
N ASP A 75 10.42 3.78 12.09
CA ASP A 75 9.46 4.79 12.54
C ASP A 75 8.30 4.93 11.55
N PHE A 76 8.60 4.89 10.25
CA PHE A 76 7.58 4.88 9.21
C PHE A 76 6.74 3.60 9.24
N GLU A 77 7.36 2.42 9.39
CA GLU A 77 6.67 1.14 9.51
C GLU A 77 5.67 1.16 10.67
N ARG A 78 6.09 1.66 11.85
CA ARG A 78 5.21 1.80 13.02
C ARG A 78 4.04 2.76 12.76
N ALA A 79 4.31 3.93 12.17
CA ALA A 79 3.26 4.90 11.86
C ALA A 79 2.27 4.33 10.85
N LEU A 80 2.76 3.67 9.78
CA LEU A 80 1.93 3.02 8.78
C LEU A 80 1.00 1.98 9.40
N TRP A 81 1.53 1.09 10.24
CA TRP A 81 0.70 0.09 10.91
C TRP A 81 -0.27 0.71 11.92
N GLY A 82 0.10 1.80 12.59
CA GLY A 82 -0.81 2.58 13.42
C GLY A 82 -1.99 3.17 12.64
N VAL A 83 -1.75 3.63 11.41
CA VAL A 83 -2.83 4.06 10.49
C VAL A 83 -3.76 2.89 10.17
N LEU A 84 -3.21 1.73 9.81
CA LEU A 84 -4.01 0.56 9.45
C LEU A 84 -4.82 0.03 10.63
N GLN A 85 -4.24 0.02 11.83
CA GLN A 85 -4.96 -0.34 13.05
C GLN A 85 -6.09 0.64 13.32
N PHE A 86 -5.83 1.96 13.24
CA PHE A 86 -6.87 2.96 13.44
C PHE A 86 -8.03 2.80 12.44
N LEU A 87 -7.72 2.57 11.17
CA LEU A 87 -8.74 2.35 10.14
C LEU A 87 -9.57 1.09 10.45
N HIS A 88 -8.91 -0.01 10.81
CA HIS A 88 -9.56 -1.27 11.20
C HIS A 88 -10.46 -1.12 12.43
N ASP A 89 -9.95 -0.46 13.48
CA ASP A 89 -10.68 -0.23 14.73
C ASP A 89 -11.93 0.66 14.53
N ASN A 90 -11.99 1.39 13.42
CA ASN A 90 -13.09 2.31 13.07
C ASN A 90 -13.82 1.88 11.79
N ASP A 91 -13.67 0.63 11.35
CA ASP A 91 -14.40 0.05 10.23
C ASP A 91 -15.44 -0.97 10.71
N ASP A 92 -16.72 -0.59 10.62
CA ASP A 92 -17.84 -1.46 10.98
C ASP A 92 -18.17 -2.49 9.87
N ALA A 93 -17.57 -2.35 8.68
CA ALA A 93 -17.83 -3.26 7.58
C ALA A 93 -17.17 -4.63 7.80
N PRO A 94 -17.77 -5.72 7.32
CA PRO A 94 -17.12 -7.02 7.34
C PRO A 94 -15.85 -6.97 6.47
N TRP A 95 -14.83 -7.73 6.89
CA TRP A 95 -13.63 -7.92 6.09
C TRP A 95 -13.98 -8.44 4.69
N ALA A 96 -13.24 -7.98 3.68
CA ALA A 96 -13.44 -8.36 2.30
C ALA A 96 -13.35 -9.88 2.11
N ALA A 97 -14.44 -10.51 1.65
CA ALA A 97 -14.60 -11.97 1.63
C ALA A 97 -13.58 -12.73 0.76
N GLN A 98 -12.93 -12.05 -0.18
CA GLN A 98 -11.95 -12.61 -1.10
C GLN A 98 -10.52 -12.73 -0.52
N VAL A 99 -10.26 -12.17 0.66
CA VAL A 99 -8.93 -12.15 1.30
C VAL A 99 -9.03 -12.55 2.77
N SER A 100 -7.91 -13.02 3.32
CA SER A 100 -7.79 -13.33 4.73
C SER A 100 -7.69 -12.05 5.56
N ASP A 101 -8.28 -12.05 6.74
CA ASP A 101 -8.06 -11.05 7.79
C ASP A 101 -6.76 -11.32 8.57
N ASP A 102 -6.39 -12.59 8.76
CA ASP A 102 -5.12 -12.95 9.43
C ASP A 102 -3.87 -12.46 8.65
N PRO A 103 -3.09 -11.52 9.19
CA PRO A 103 -1.97 -10.90 8.49
C PRO A 103 -0.74 -11.80 8.35
N SER A 104 -0.74 -12.97 8.98
CA SER A 104 0.27 -14.01 8.76
C SER A 104 -0.01 -14.87 7.51
N LYS A 105 -1.24 -14.84 6.99
CA LYS A 105 -1.66 -15.70 5.87
C LYS A 105 -1.19 -15.14 4.53
N VAL A 106 -0.87 -16.06 3.63
CA VAL A 106 -0.44 -15.76 2.25
C VAL A 106 -1.48 -14.97 1.46
N HIS A 107 -2.78 -15.19 1.75
CA HIS A 107 -3.90 -14.52 1.09
C HIS A 107 -4.43 -13.33 1.88
N PHE A 108 -3.67 -12.81 2.84
CA PHE A 108 -4.02 -11.56 3.52
C PHE A 108 -4.03 -10.39 2.54
N SER A 109 -4.95 -9.46 2.73
CA SER A 109 -4.86 -8.11 2.18
C SER A 109 -5.69 -7.19 3.06
N PHE A 110 -5.19 -5.98 3.34
CA PHE A 110 -5.90 -5.04 4.21
C PHE A 110 -7.28 -4.68 3.64
N SER A 111 -8.32 -4.77 4.47
CA SER A 111 -9.69 -4.43 4.09
C SER A 111 -10.12 -3.12 4.76
N HIS A 112 -10.86 -2.29 4.01
CA HIS A 112 -11.57 -1.12 4.52
C HIS A 112 -12.90 -0.96 3.78
N ASP A 113 -14.01 -0.81 4.48
CA ASP A 113 -15.39 -0.77 3.96
C ASP A 113 -15.70 -2.00 3.07
N GLY A 114 -15.20 -3.18 3.47
CA GLY A 114 -15.33 -4.44 2.72
C GLY A 114 -14.53 -4.52 1.41
N ILE A 115 -13.59 -3.61 1.18
CA ILE A 115 -12.75 -3.56 -0.03
C ILE A 115 -11.30 -3.86 0.34
N ALA A 116 -10.70 -4.80 -0.38
CA ALA A 116 -9.30 -5.19 -0.18
C ALA A 116 -8.32 -4.30 -0.95
N TYR A 117 -7.24 -3.89 -0.29
CA TYR A 117 -6.21 -3.01 -0.82
C TYR A 117 -4.80 -3.57 -0.62
N PHE A 118 -4.02 -3.59 -1.71
CA PHE A 118 -2.57 -3.73 -1.63
C PHE A 118 -1.92 -2.37 -1.34
N ILE A 119 -1.28 -2.26 -0.18
CA ILE A 119 -0.72 -1.00 0.32
C ILE A 119 0.76 -0.87 -0.03
N VAL A 120 1.13 0.33 -0.49
CA VAL A 120 2.51 0.72 -0.78
C VAL A 120 2.83 1.96 0.04
N GLY A 121 3.66 1.80 1.06
CA GLY A 121 4.25 2.89 1.84
C GLY A 121 5.47 3.49 1.15
N LEU A 122 5.59 4.82 1.19
CA LEU A 122 6.72 5.60 0.68
C LEU A 122 7.08 6.70 1.68
N HIS A 123 8.38 6.99 1.83
CA HIS A 123 8.84 8.03 2.75
C HIS A 123 10.27 8.52 2.41
N PRO A 124 10.72 9.68 2.94
CA PRO A 124 12.01 10.28 2.54
C PRO A 124 13.24 9.41 2.79
N LEU A 125 13.19 8.59 3.84
CA LEU A 125 14.29 7.76 4.31
C LEU A 125 14.25 6.32 3.82
N ALA A 126 13.40 6.00 2.84
CA ALA A 126 13.32 4.66 2.30
C ALA A 126 14.69 4.22 1.75
N SER A 127 15.11 3.02 2.11
CA SER A 127 16.34 2.39 1.60
C SER A 127 16.30 2.24 0.08
N ARG A 128 15.09 2.06 -0.49
CA ARG A 128 14.85 1.93 -1.93
C ARG A 128 14.50 3.27 -2.56
N VAL A 129 15.24 3.66 -3.58
CA VAL A 129 15.02 4.90 -4.35
C VAL A 129 13.60 4.97 -4.91
N ALA A 130 13.06 3.84 -5.39
CA ALA A 130 11.69 3.76 -5.90
C ALA A 130 10.60 4.00 -4.85
N ARG A 131 10.96 3.99 -3.55
CA ARG A 131 10.06 4.20 -2.41
C ARG A 131 10.30 5.55 -1.72
N ARG A 132 11.14 6.43 -2.28
CA ARG A 132 11.44 7.75 -1.71
C ARG A 132 10.44 8.81 -2.18
N THR A 133 9.73 9.40 -1.23
CA THR A 133 8.85 10.57 -1.44
C THR A 133 9.26 11.67 -0.46
N PRO A 134 9.01 12.96 -0.77
CA PRO A 134 9.36 14.06 0.14
C PRO A 134 8.53 14.05 1.44
N LEU A 135 7.39 13.35 1.43
CA LEU A 135 6.48 13.21 2.56
C LEU A 135 6.14 11.72 2.77
N PRO A 136 5.82 11.31 4.01
CA PRO A 136 5.17 10.02 4.28
C PRO A 136 3.94 9.86 3.39
N THR A 137 3.83 8.74 2.69
CA THR A 137 2.78 8.49 1.72
C THR A 137 2.33 7.04 1.80
N MET A 138 1.03 6.82 1.80
CA MET A 138 0.42 5.50 1.68
C MET A 138 -0.41 5.45 0.41
N VAL A 139 -0.13 4.47 -0.44
CA VAL A 139 -0.87 4.22 -1.68
C VAL A 139 -1.71 2.96 -1.50
N PHE A 140 -3.01 3.10 -1.58
CA PHE A 140 -4.00 2.04 -1.51
C PHE A 140 -4.38 1.66 -2.94
N ASN A 141 -3.98 0.46 -3.36
CA ASN A 141 -4.27 -0.05 -4.70
C ASN A 141 -5.31 -1.17 -4.59
N LEU A 142 -6.32 -1.17 -5.45
CA LEU A 142 -7.39 -2.17 -5.41
C LEU A 142 -6.84 -3.58 -5.65
N HIS A 143 -7.01 -4.48 -4.68
CA HIS A 143 -6.57 -5.88 -4.80
C HIS A 143 -7.19 -6.56 -6.03
N ALA A 144 -8.48 -6.31 -6.28
CA ALA A 144 -9.22 -6.87 -7.43
C ALA A 144 -8.58 -6.54 -8.79
N GLN A 145 -7.89 -5.41 -8.92
CA GLN A 145 -7.22 -5.05 -10.19
C GLN A 145 -5.95 -5.89 -10.42
N PHE A 146 -5.24 -6.26 -9.35
CA PHE A 146 -4.11 -7.18 -9.46
C PHE A 146 -4.55 -8.62 -9.74
N GLU A 147 -5.64 -9.06 -9.12
CA GLU A 147 -6.22 -10.38 -9.38
C GLU A 147 -6.64 -10.53 -10.85
N ARG A 148 -7.28 -9.51 -11.44
CA ARG A 148 -7.61 -9.53 -12.87
C ARG A 148 -6.37 -9.56 -13.77
N LEU A 149 -5.32 -8.82 -13.41
CA LEU A 149 -4.07 -8.88 -14.15
C LEU A 149 -3.43 -10.29 -14.10
N ARG A 150 -3.58 -10.98 -12.96
CA ARG A 150 -3.12 -12.35 -12.75
C ARG A 150 -3.94 -13.34 -13.57
N ASP A 151 -5.27 -13.26 -13.52
CA ASP A 151 -6.17 -14.11 -14.30
C ASP A 151 -5.95 -13.94 -15.81
N GLY A 152 -5.56 -12.73 -16.25
CA GLY A 152 -5.17 -12.43 -17.63
C GLY A 152 -3.75 -12.85 -18.03
N GLY A 153 -2.96 -13.46 -17.12
CA GLY A 153 -1.57 -13.90 -17.38
C GLY A 153 -0.56 -12.75 -17.58
N GLY A 154 -0.94 -11.52 -17.22
CA GLY A 154 -0.10 -10.33 -17.36
C GLY A 154 0.84 -10.10 -16.17
N TYR A 155 0.56 -10.75 -15.04
CA TYR A 155 1.22 -10.49 -13.77
C TYR A 155 2.70 -10.84 -13.79
N GLU A 156 3.08 -12.03 -14.27
CA GLU A 156 4.47 -12.50 -14.31
C GLU A 156 5.32 -11.55 -15.14
N ARG A 157 4.82 -11.15 -16.31
CA ARG A 157 5.51 -10.20 -17.20
C ARG A 157 5.69 -8.83 -16.55
N MET A 158 4.67 -8.35 -15.83
CA MET A 158 4.75 -7.10 -15.08
C MET A 158 5.79 -7.20 -13.96
N ARG A 159 5.73 -8.25 -13.15
CA ARG A 159 6.66 -8.54 -12.05
C ARG A 159 8.10 -8.58 -12.55
N ASP A 160 8.38 -9.37 -13.58
CA ASP A 160 9.74 -9.56 -14.10
C ASP A 160 10.29 -8.24 -14.68
N THR A 161 9.42 -7.43 -15.29
CA THR A 161 9.81 -6.09 -15.76
C THR A 161 10.10 -5.14 -14.61
N ILE A 162 9.29 -5.14 -13.54
CA ILE A 162 9.52 -4.34 -12.33
C ILE A 162 10.86 -4.76 -11.70
N ARG A 163 11.11 -6.06 -11.55
CA ARG A 163 12.36 -6.59 -10.98
C ARG A 163 13.59 -6.14 -11.78
N ARG A 164 13.54 -6.26 -13.11
CA ARG A 164 14.63 -5.80 -14.00
C ARG A 164 14.89 -4.30 -13.85
N ARG A 165 13.85 -3.48 -13.80
CA ARG A 165 13.98 -2.02 -13.65
C ARG A 165 14.46 -1.63 -12.27
N ASP A 166 14.02 -2.30 -11.22
CA ASP A 166 14.46 -2.03 -9.85
C ASP A 166 15.95 -2.36 -9.67
N ALA A 167 16.39 -3.51 -10.20
CA ALA A 167 17.80 -3.86 -10.24
C ALA A 167 18.65 -2.84 -11.04
N ALA A 168 18.13 -2.33 -12.16
CA ALA A 168 18.81 -1.30 -12.93
C ALA A 168 18.89 0.05 -12.19
N LEU A 169 17.82 0.45 -11.50
CA LEU A 169 17.75 1.73 -10.79
C LEU A 169 18.62 1.75 -9.52
N GLN A 170 18.66 0.65 -8.77
CA GLN A 170 19.20 0.65 -7.41
C GLN A 170 19.98 -0.63 -7.05
N GLY A 171 20.50 -1.32 -8.06
CA GLY A 171 21.54 -2.36 -7.93
C GLY A 171 21.06 -3.72 -7.40
N SER A 172 19.82 -3.84 -6.96
CA SER A 172 19.25 -5.11 -6.48
C SER A 172 17.76 -5.18 -6.72
N VAL A 173 17.23 -6.38 -6.93
CA VAL A 173 15.78 -6.61 -6.96
C VAL A 173 15.20 -6.33 -5.58
N ASN A 174 14.05 -5.66 -5.53
CA ASN A 174 13.28 -5.52 -4.31
C ASN A 174 12.89 -6.91 -3.77
N PRO A 175 13.44 -7.36 -2.63
CA PRO A 175 13.06 -8.66 -2.06
C PRO A 175 11.58 -8.70 -1.67
N MET A 176 10.97 -7.51 -1.50
CA MET A 176 9.54 -7.38 -1.22
C MET A 176 8.68 -7.51 -2.47
N VAL A 177 9.24 -7.53 -3.70
CA VAL A 177 8.51 -8.01 -4.88
C VAL A 177 8.68 -9.53 -4.92
N ALA A 178 8.20 -10.19 -3.88
CA ALA A 178 8.22 -11.64 -3.74
C ALA A 178 7.33 -12.30 -4.80
N ASP A 179 7.51 -13.59 -5.04
CA ASP A 179 6.53 -14.32 -5.82
C ASP A 179 5.21 -14.35 -5.05
N HIS A 180 4.14 -13.91 -5.69
CA HIS A 180 2.79 -13.96 -5.13
C HIS A 180 2.49 -15.39 -4.65
N GLY A 181 1.90 -15.54 -3.47
CA GLY A 181 1.60 -16.85 -2.90
C GLY A 181 2.69 -17.46 -2.00
N SER A 182 3.84 -16.80 -1.81
CA SER A 182 4.95 -17.34 -1.00
C SER A 182 4.99 -16.84 0.45
N SER A 183 4.46 -15.65 0.70
CA SER A 183 4.38 -15.02 2.03
C SER A 183 3.30 -13.95 2.04
N SER A 184 2.82 -13.58 3.23
CA SER A 184 1.84 -12.50 3.41
C SER A 184 2.34 -11.19 2.78
N GLU A 185 1.46 -10.49 2.07
CA GLU A 185 1.77 -9.18 1.51
C GLU A 185 2.00 -8.09 2.57
N ALA A 186 1.54 -8.31 3.80
CA ALA A 186 1.76 -7.40 4.93
C ALA A 186 3.24 -7.00 5.08
N ARG A 187 4.15 -7.95 4.82
CA ARG A 187 5.60 -7.76 4.89
C ARG A 187 6.09 -6.66 3.94
N GLN A 188 5.33 -6.36 2.87
CA GLN A 188 5.71 -5.46 1.78
C GLN A 188 5.21 -4.03 1.95
N TYR A 189 4.25 -3.80 2.85
CA TYR A 189 3.53 -2.52 2.95
C TYR A 189 4.48 -1.36 3.25
N ALA A 190 5.30 -1.46 4.30
CA ALA A 190 6.25 -0.41 4.69
C ALA A 190 7.44 -0.25 3.74
N GLY A 191 7.72 -1.25 2.89
CA GLY A 191 8.79 -1.19 1.89
C GLY A 191 10.22 -1.40 2.43
N ARG A 192 10.39 -1.60 3.74
CA ARG A 192 11.64 -2.02 4.38
C ARG A 192 11.89 -3.52 4.14
N LYS A 193 13.16 -3.93 4.14
CA LYS A 193 13.51 -5.36 4.24
C LYS A 193 13.27 -5.83 5.68
N VAL A 194 12.41 -6.83 5.83
CA VAL A 194 12.09 -7.44 7.13
C VAL A 194 12.78 -8.80 7.33
N GLU A 195 12.97 -9.16 8.59
CA GLU A 195 13.58 -10.39 9.09
C GLU A 195 12.64 -11.59 8.90
N ALA A 196 13.16 -12.83 8.90
CA ALA A 196 12.36 -14.02 8.61
C ALA A 196 11.19 -14.23 9.60
N ASP A 197 11.43 -13.93 10.87
CA ASP A 197 10.52 -14.01 12.00
C ASP A 197 9.65 -12.76 12.20
N TRP A 198 9.77 -11.76 11.32
CA TRP A 198 8.96 -10.55 11.40
C TRP A 198 7.47 -10.88 11.30
N ALA A 199 6.69 -10.26 12.18
CA ALA A 199 5.24 -10.28 12.19
C ALA A 199 4.70 -8.83 12.15
N PRO A 200 3.60 -8.59 11.44
CA PRO A 200 2.98 -7.27 11.40
C PRO A 200 2.37 -6.93 12.77
N PRO A 201 2.58 -5.71 13.29
CA PRO A 201 1.93 -5.24 14.52
C PRO A 201 0.49 -4.82 14.22
N PHE A 202 -0.35 -5.79 13.90
CA PHE A 202 -1.74 -5.61 13.49
C PHE A 202 -2.64 -6.64 14.17
N GLU A 203 -3.68 -6.16 14.85
CA GLU A 203 -4.63 -6.97 15.60
C GLU A 203 -5.98 -6.96 14.87
N THR A 204 -6.39 -8.13 14.36
CA THR A 204 -7.65 -8.28 13.61
C THR A 204 -8.85 -8.55 14.51
N SER A 205 -8.58 -8.99 15.74
CA SER A 205 -9.62 -9.29 16.73
C SER A 205 -9.82 -8.06 17.61
N ALA A 206 -10.99 -7.45 17.57
CA ALA A 206 -11.41 -6.55 18.64
C ALA A 206 -11.38 -7.36 19.95
N SER A 207 -10.55 -6.93 20.91
CA SER A 207 -10.61 -7.45 22.29
C SER A 207 -11.89 -6.99 22.98
#